data_AF-A0A183FAY1-F1
#
_entry.id   AF-A0A183FAY1-F1
#
_cell.length_a   1.000
_cell.length_b   1.000
_cell.length_c   1.000
_cell.angle_alpha   90.00
_cell.angle_beta   90.00
_cell.angle_gamma   90.00
#
_symmetry.space_group_name_H-M   'P 1'
#
loop_
_entity.id
_entity.type
_entity.pdbx_description
1 polymer ?
#
loop_
_entity_poly.entity_id
_entity_poly.type
_entity_poly.pdbx_seq_one_letter_code
_entity_poly.pdbx_strand_id
1 'polypeptide(L)'
;MASCFIPMYSMGYGSDGPVIDGHACVDGGYTNNLPDFDDIRTITVSPFSGNAEISPKDEANFFDWKMMVCNQIMNVNLRNIVRGAQALFPPSREILMNYCELGFKDTFRFLAKHDVLQRQEGTAV
;
A
#
# COMPACT_ATOMS: atom_id res chain seq x y z
N MET A 1 -13.71 -8.58 -7.04
CA MET A 1 -13.87 -7.36 -7.86
C MET A 1 -14.44 -6.18 -7.08
N ALA A 2 -15.29 -6.38 -6.04
CA ALA A 2 -15.79 -5.27 -5.21
C ALA A 2 -14.70 -4.47 -4.49
N SER A 3 -13.75 -5.15 -3.85
CA SER A 3 -12.67 -4.51 -3.08
C SER A 3 -11.67 -3.71 -3.92
N CYS A 4 -11.76 -3.76 -5.25
CA CYS A 4 -10.92 -3.01 -6.19
C CYS A 4 -11.75 -2.18 -7.19
N PHE A 5 -13.03 -1.94 -6.87
CA PHE A 5 -13.92 -1.11 -7.68
C PHE A 5 -13.80 0.35 -7.27
N ILE A 6 -12.90 1.09 -7.92
CA ILE A 6 -12.72 2.52 -7.70
C ILE A 6 -13.75 3.24 -8.58
N PRO A 7 -14.72 3.98 -8.00
CA PRO A 7 -15.71 4.73 -8.77
C PRO A 7 -15.02 5.65 -9.80
N MET A 8 -15.63 5.84 -10.96
CA MET A 8 -15.08 6.58 -12.11
C MET A 8 -13.94 5.87 -12.85
N TYR A 9 -13.00 5.28 -12.11
CA TYR A 9 -11.81 4.66 -12.68
C TYR A 9 -12.13 3.29 -13.31
N SER A 10 -12.86 2.42 -12.61
CA SER A 10 -13.04 1.04 -13.04
C SER A 10 -13.92 0.88 -14.29
N MET A 11 -14.97 1.69 -14.45
CA MET A 11 -15.96 1.52 -15.52
C MET A 11 -16.53 2.85 -16.09
N GLY A 12 -15.99 4.02 -15.72
CA GLY A 12 -16.45 5.33 -16.21
C GLY A 12 -17.69 5.90 -15.50
N TYR A 13 -18.34 6.89 -16.13
CA TYR A 13 -19.45 7.70 -15.55
C TYR A 13 -20.81 6.98 -15.44
N GLY A 14 -20.97 5.76 -15.97
CA GLY A 14 -22.30 5.21 -16.30
C GLY A 14 -22.65 3.84 -15.74
N SER A 15 -21.88 3.30 -14.81
CA SER A 15 -22.07 1.92 -14.35
C SER A 15 -22.14 1.82 -12.83
N ASP A 16 -23.13 1.07 -12.35
CA ASP A 16 -23.22 0.70 -10.95
C ASP A 16 -22.09 -0.26 -10.56
N GLY A 17 -21.59 -0.11 -9.33
CA GLY A 17 -20.62 -1.02 -8.75
C GLY A 17 -21.20 -2.42 -8.51
N PRO A 18 -20.35 -3.40 -8.18
CA PRO A 18 -20.83 -4.74 -7.86
C PRO A 18 -21.77 -4.72 -6.66
N VAL A 19 -22.87 -5.48 -6.75
CA VAL A 19 -23.82 -5.67 -5.66
C VAL A 19 -23.58 -7.04 -5.04
N ILE A 20 -23.30 -7.07 -3.74
CA ILE A 20 -23.10 -8.29 -2.96
C ILE A 20 -24.16 -8.30 -1.86
N ASP A 21 -24.95 -9.37 -1.77
CA ASP A 21 -26.02 -9.51 -0.79
C ASP A 21 -26.98 -8.30 -0.72
N GLY A 22 -27.31 -7.74 -1.89
CA GLY A 22 -28.20 -6.58 -2.01
C GLY A 22 -27.55 -5.22 -1.68
N HIS A 23 -26.25 -5.19 -1.37
CA HIS A 23 -25.52 -3.96 -1.05
C HIS A 23 -24.57 -3.59 -2.17
N ALA A 24 -24.64 -2.34 -2.65
CA ALA A 24 -23.65 -1.81 -3.58
C ALA A 24 -22.30 -1.67 -2.89
N CYS A 25 -21.25 -2.22 -3.50
CA CYS A 25 -19.90 -2.20 -2.95
C CYS A 25 -18.96 -1.36 -3.83
N VAL A 26 -18.05 -0.66 -3.17
CA VAL A 26 -16.93 0.05 -3.79
C VAL A 26 -15.63 -0.36 -3.10
N ASP A 27 -14.50 0.11 -3.65
CA ASP A 27 -13.18 -0.09 -3.08
C ASP A 27 -13.12 0.29 -1.59
N GLY A 28 -12.48 -0.56 -0.78
CA GLY A 28 -12.37 -0.38 0.66
C GLY A 28 -11.54 0.84 1.06
N GLY A 29 -10.70 1.36 0.16
CA GLY A 29 -9.87 2.54 0.36
C GLY A 29 -10.64 3.82 0.66
N TYR A 30 -11.94 3.85 0.38
CA TYR A 30 -12.84 4.95 0.78
C TYR A 30 -13.33 4.87 2.23
N THR A 31 -13.06 3.77 2.94
CA THR A 31 -13.51 3.57 4.33
C THR A 31 -12.38 3.17 5.27
N ASN A 32 -11.63 2.11 4.93
CA ASN A 32 -10.50 1.59 5.71
C ASN A 32 -9.41 1.06 4.76
N ASN A 33 -8.55 1.97 4.30
CA ASN A 33 -7.50 1.74 3.31
C ASN A 33 -6.29 0.96 3.86
N LEU A 34 -6.05 1.06 5.17
CA LEU A 34 -5.03 0.28 5.86
C LEU A 34 -5.65 -0.35 7.11
N PRO A 35 -6.31 -1.51 6.99
CA PRO A 35 -6.92 -2.20 8.12
C PRO A 35 -5.88 -2.61 9.16
N ASP A 36 -6.24 -2.43 10.43
CA ASP A 36 -5.51 -2.90 11.61
C ASP A 36 -6.54 -3.50 12.58
N PHE A 37 -6.14 -4.55 13.30
CA PHE A 37 -7.02 -5.33 14.18
C PHE A 37 -6.47 -5.29 15.61
N ASP A 38 -7.33 -4.97 16.58
CA ASP A 38 -6.92 -4.83 17.99
C ASP A 38 -6.61 -6.16 18.67
N ASP A 39 -7.20 -7.26 18.19
CA ASP A 39 -7.14 -8.59 18.80
C ASP A 39 -6.04 -9.49 18.23
N ILE A 40 -5.47 -9.13 17.08
CA ILE A 40 -4.39 -9.87 16.43
C ILE A 40 -3.31 -8.93 15.89
N ARG A 41 -2.05 -9.35 16.04
CA ARG A 41 -0.91 -8.62 15.48
C ARG A 41 -1.02 -8.50 13.95
N THR A 42 -1.26 -7.29 13.47
CA THR A 42 -1.37 -6.99 12.03
C THR A 42 -0.15 -6.26 11.51
N ILE A 43 0.65 -6.92 10.65
CA ILE A 43 1.81 -6.26 9.99
C ILE A 43 1.28 -5.36 8.89
N THR A 44 1.48 -4.05 9.02
CA THR A 44 0.97 -3.07 8.06
C THR A 44 1.91 -2.85 6.88
N VAL A 45 1.36 -2.87 5.67
CA VAL A 45 2.11 -2.69 4.41
C VAL A 45 1.47 -1.57 3.60
N SER A 46 2.28 -0.62 3.14
CA SER A 46 1.81 0.53 2.34
C SER A 46 2.74 0.77 1.16
N PRO A 47 2.21 0.99 -0.06
CA PRO A 47 3.03 1.44 -1.18
C PRO A 47 3.44 2.91 -1.05
N PHE A 48 2.88 3.66 -0.10
CA PHE A 48 3.21 5.05 0.19
C PHE A 48 4.12 5.15 1.42
N SER A 49 5.09 6.08 1.40
CA SER A 49 5.87 6.40 2.59
C SER A 49 4.98 7.02 3.67
N GLY A 50 5.15 6.62 4.93
CA GLY A 50 4.22 7.01 6.00
C GLY A 50 4.47 6.24 7.29
N ASN A 51 3.39 5.90 8.01
CA ASN A 51 3.47 5.20 9.29
C ASN A 51 3.35 3.66 9.20
N ALA A 52 3.07 3.11 8.02
CA ALA A 52 3.03 1.65 7.86
C ALA A 52 4.41 1.04 8.10
N GLU A 53 4.45 -0.13 8.73
CA GLU A 53 5.68 -0.79 9.16
C GLU A 53 6.57 -1.21 7.99
N ILE A 54 5.94 -1.65 6.90
CA ILE A 54 6.58 -1.94 5.63
C ILE A 54 6.11 -0.90 4.63
N SER A 55 6.99 0.06 4.31
CA SER A 55 6.70 1.13 3.36
C SER A 55 8.00 1.72 2.79
N PRO A 56 7.93 2.45 1.65
CA PRO A 56 9.08 3.14 1.10
C PRO A 56 9.70 4.12 2.10
N LYS A 57 11.02 4.01 2.30
CA LYS A 57 11.79 4.95 3.11
C LYS A 57 12.31 6.09 2.24
N ASP A 58 11.45 7.09 2.04
CA ASP A 58 11.86 8.32 1.39
C ASP A 58 12.86 9.10 2.28
N GLU A 59 13.73 9.88 1.65
CA GLU A 59 14.64 10.75 2.40
C GLU A 59 13.82 11.76 3.20
N ALA A 60 14.32 12.13 4.39
CA ALA A 60 13.67 13.11 5.22
C ALA A 60 13.58 14.44 4.46
N ASN A 61 12.35 14.91 4.23
CA ASN A 61 12.12 16.26 3.77
C ASN A 61 12.43 17.24 4.91
N PHE A 62 12.67 18.50 4.57
CA PHE A 62 12.80 19.58 5.56
C PHE A 62 11.56 19.72 6.47
N PHE A 63 10.39 19.28 5.98
CA PHE A 63 9.13 19.27 6.72
C PHE A 63 8.52 17.87 6.70
N ASP A 64 8.20 17.32 7.88
CA ASP A 64 7.51 16.01 8.04
C ASP A 64 5.99 16.19 8.06
N TRP A 65 5.42 16.62 6.94
CA TRP A 65 3.97 16.75 6.80
C TRP A 65 3.34 15.38 6.51
N LYS A 66 2.25 15.08 7.20
CA LYS A 66 1.49 13.84 7.07
C LYS A 66 0.03 14.13 6.77
N MET A 67 -0.59 13.25 5.99
CA MET A 67 -2.04 13.23 5.77
C MET A 67 -2.58 11.85 6.13
N MET A 68 -3.83 11.81 6.56
CA MET A 68 -4.56 10.57 6.81
C MET A 68 -5.65 10.42 5.76
N VAL A 69 -5.68 9.28 5.09
CA VAL A 69 -6.73 8.90 4.15
C VAL A 69 -7.27 7.55 4.60
N CYS A 70 -8.51 7.53 5.09
CA CYS A 70 -9.24 6.32 5.45
C CYS A 70 -8.37 5.29 6.21
N ASN A 71 -7.91 5.65 7.42
CA ASN A 71 -7.02 4.86 8.28
C ASN A 71 -5.55 4.68 7.81
N GLN A 72 -5.15 5.24 6.68
CA GLN A 72 -3.76 5.22 6.23
C GLN A 72 -3.09 6.58 6.39
N ILE A 73 -2.01 6.63 7.17
CA ILE A 73 -1.17 7.83 7.31
C ILE A 73 -0.02 7.77 6.31
N MET A 74 0.08 8.80 5.46
CA MET A 74 1.13 8.93 4.44
C MET A 74 1.80 10.31 4.51
N ASN A 75 3.07 10.36 4.10
CA ASN A 75 3.83 11.59 4.04
C ASN A 75 3.36 12.44 2.85
N VAL A 76 3.25 13.75 3.05
CA VAL A 76 2.93 14.71 1.99
C VAL A 76 4.22 15.07 1.26
N ASN A 77 4.51 14.36 0.18
CA ASN A 77 5.69 14.60 -0.63
C ASN A 77 5.46 14.23 -2.10
N LEU A 78 6.35 14.72 -2.98
CA LEU A 78 6.23 14.50 -4.43
C LEU A 78 6.29 13.02 -4.80
N ARG A 79 7.08 12.21 -4.07
CA ARG A 79 7.21 10.77 -4.35
C ARG A 79 5.88 10.05 -4.12
N ASN A 80 5.17 10.33 -3.03
CA ASN A 80 3.84 9.78 -2.77
C ASN A 80 2.77 10.29 -3.74
N ILE A 81 2.85 11.54 -4.21
CA ILE A 81 1.97 12.04 -5.27
C ILE A 81 2.17 11.24 -6.55
N VAL A 82 3.43 10.99 -6.96
CA VAL A 82 3.75 10.16 -8.13
C VAL A 82 3.24 8.73 -7.94
N ARG A 83 3.47 8.12 -6.77
CA ARG A 83 2.95 6.78 -6.45
C ARG A 83 1.42 6.71 -6.52
N GLY A 84 0.73 7.75 -6.05
CA GLY A 84 -0.74 7.82 -6.08
C GLY A 84 -1.27 7.90 -7.51
N ALA A 85 -0.66 8.74 -8.34
CA ALA A 85 -0.98 8.81 -9.76
C ALA A 85 -0.73 7.45 -10.45
N GLN A 86 0.38 6.79 -10.13
CA GLN A 86 0.75 5.50 -10.71
C GLN A 86 -0.06 4.31 -10.19
N ALA A 87 -0.67 4.43 -9.01
CA ALA A 87 -1.61 3.45 -8.48
C ALA A 87 -2.91 3.43 -9.28
N LEU A 88 -3.35 4.61 -9.76
CA LEU A 88 -4.51 4.72 -10.66
C LEU A 88 -4.10 4.49 -12.12
N PHE A 89 -2.95 4.98 -12.56
CA PHE A 89 -2.53 4.86 -13.95
C PHE A 89 -1.22 4.09 -14.02
N PRO A 90 -1.27 2.76 -14.28
CA PRO A 90 -0.10 1.90 -14.26
C PRO A 90 1.05 2.49 -15.09
N PRO A 91 2.25 2.63 -14.50
CA PRO A 91 3.42 3.12 -15.22
C PRO A 91 4.00 2.03 -16.14
N SER A 92 5.17 2.30 -16.72
CA SER A 92 5.87 1.30 -17.52
C SER A 92 6.15 0.02 -16.71
N ARG A 93 6.28 -1.11 -17.43
CA ARG A 93 6.64 -2.40 -16.82
C ARG A 93 7.93 -2.32 -16.00
N GLU A 94 8.90 -1.54 -16.47
CA GLU A 94 10.16 -1.31 -15.77
C GLU A 94 9.93 -0.68 -14.39
N ILE A 95 9.10 0.36 -14.30
CA ILE A 95 8.75 1.00 -13.02
C ILE A 95 8.00 0.03 -12.11
N LEU A 96 7.07 -0.76 -12.65
CA LEU A 96 6.36 -1.80 -11.88
C LEU A 96 7.31 -2.86 -11.31
N MET A 97 8.29 -3.30 -12.10
CA MET A 97 9.32 -4.24 -11.63
C MET A 97 10.18 -3.63 -10.53
N ASN A 98 10.54 -2.35 -10.66
CA ASN A 98 11.24 -1.62 -9.61
C ASN A 98 10.40 -1.53 -8.32
N TYR A 99 9.08 -1.33 -8.40
CA TYR A 99 8.22 -1.37 -7.21
C TYR A 99 8.20 -2.74 -6.54
N CYS A 100 8.19 -3.83 -7.32
CA CYS A 100 8.30 -5.18 -6.78
C CYS A 100 9.62 -5.38 -6.01
N GLU A 101 10.74 -4.95 -6.60
CA GLU A 101 12.06 -5.05 -5.95
C GLU A 101 12.15 -4.19 -4.67
N LEU A 102 11.59 -2.98 -4.69
CA LEU A 102 11.53 -2.11 -3.52
C LEU A 102 10.68 -2.73 -2.40
N GLY A 103 9.50 -3.26 -2.72
CA GLY A 103 8.64 -3.96 -1.76
C GLY A 103 9.33 -5.17 -1.13
N PHE A 104 10.09 -5.94 -1.93
CA PHE A 104 10.93 -7.02 -1.41
C PHE A 104 11.97 -6.50 -0.42
N LYS A 105 12.72 -5.45 -0.78
CA LYS A 105 13.75 -4.87 0.09
C LYS A 105 13.17 -4.30 1.39
N ASP A 106 12.03 -3.63 1.33
CA ASP A 106 11.36 -3.06 2.51
C ASP A 106 10.86 -4.16 3.44
N THR A 107 10.27 -5.22 2.89
CA THR A 107 9.87 -6.41 3.64
C THR A 107 11.07 -7.10 4.27
N PHE A 108 12.15 -7.32 3.50
CA PHE A 108 13.36 -7.96 4.01
C PHE A 108 13.98 -7.18 5.17
N ARG A 109 14.04 -5.84 5.07
CA ARG A 109 14.52 -4.97 6.15
C ARG A 109 13.63 -5.07 7.40
N PHE A 110 12.31 -5.12 7.22
CA PHE A 110 11.39 -5.33 8.34
C PHE A 110 11.68 -6.67 9.02
N LEU A 111 11.72 -7.77 8.26
CA LEU A 111 11.98 -9.10 8.81
C LEU A 111 13.34 -9.17 9.54
N ALA A 112 14.38 -8.55 8.98
CA ALA A 112 15.70 -8.49 9.60
C ALA A 112 15.70 -7.68 10.90
N LYS A 113 15.01 -6.53 10.92
CA LYS A 113 14.88 -5.67 12.10
C LYS A 113 14.14 -6.37 13.24
N HIS A 114 13.22 -7.26 12.91
CA HIS A 114 12.38 -7.99 13.87
C HIS A 114 12.88 -9.40 14.20
N ASP A 115 14.06 -9.78 13.71
CA ASP A 115 14.69 -11.09 13.94
C ASP A 115 13.79 -12.30 13.59
N VAL A 116 12.98 -12.14 12.53
CA VAL A 116 12.07 -13.18 12.03
C VAL A 116 12.56 -13.82 10.72
N LEU A 117 13.76 -13.45 10.27
CA LEU A 117 14.41 -14.09 9.13
C LEU A 117 14.85 -15.50 9.49
N GLN A 118 14.19 -16.49 8.91
CA GLN A 118 14.65 -17.88 8.95
C GLN A 118 15.45 -18.17 7.70
N ARG A 119 16.66 -18.69 7.86
CA ARG A 119 17.38 -19.33 6.75
C ARG A 119 16.77 -20.69 6.49
N GLN A 120 16.70 -21.10 5.23
CA GLN A 120 16.53 -22.52 4.93
C GLN A 120 17.71 -23.29 5.53
N GLU A 121 17.42 -24.37 6.25
CA GLU A 121 18.44 -25.28 6.78
C GLU A 121 19.48 -25.61 5.69
N GLY A 122 20.77 -25.50 6.03
CA GLY A 122 21.87 -25.90 5.14
C GLY A 122 22.45 -24.81 4.22
N THR A 123 22.05 -23.54 4.34
CA THR A 123 22.69 -22.44 3.59
C THR A 123 23.86 -21.81 4.35
N ALA A 124 25.04 -21.78 3.72
CA ALA A 124 26.27 -21.23 4.33
C ALA A 124 26.18 -19.71 4.61
N VAL A 125 26.93 -19.25 5.62
CA VAL A 125 27.05 -17.83 6.01
C VAL A 125 27.91 -17.07 5.02
#